data_AF-A0A2U1ACI6-F1
#
_entry.id   AF-A0A2U1ACI6-F1
#
_cell.length_a   1.000
_cell.length_b   1.000
_cell.length_c   1.000
_cell.angle_alpha   90.00
_cell.angle_beta   90.00
_cell.angle_gamma   90.00
#
_symmetry.space_group_name_H-M   'P 1'
#
loop_
_entity.id
_entity.type
_entity.pdbx_description
1 polymer ?
#
loop_
_entity_poly.entity_id
_entity_poly.type
_entity_poly.pdbx_seq_one_letter_code
_entity_poly.pdbx_strand_id
1 'polypeptide(L)'
;MRTMMRKKPANLSISNVERLADGLRATRRERKLTQQALAEQAGVARRTVTNAEHAGNVGVRELCRLVNALGYEVVLRPMDTVVLEDLNDIFRDDE
;
A
#
# COMPACT_ATOMS: atom_id res chain seq x y z
N MET A 1 8.60 37.28 -20.18
CA MET A 1 8.87 35.87 -19.84
C MET A 1 8.02 35.52 -18.63
N ARG A 2 7.03 34.62 -18.74
CA ARG A 2 6.16 34.23 -17.63
C ARG A 2 6.78 33.04 -16.91
N THR A 3 7.23 33.26 -15.67
CA THR A 3 7.68 32.20 -14.77
C THR A 3 6.49 31.31 -14.45
N MET A 4 6.45 30.08 -14.98
CA MET A 4 5.45 29.11 -14.58
C MET A 4 5.74 28.66 -13.15
N MET A 5 4.90 29.10 -12.23
CA MET A 5 4.81 28.59 -10.88
C MET A 5 4.55 27.08 -10.96
N ARG A 6 5.52 26.25 -10.53
CA ARG A 6 5.30 24.80 -10.37
C ARG A 6 4.10 24.62 -9.43
N LYS A 7 2.96 24.17 -9.97
CA LYS A 7 1.82 23.75 -9.16
C LYS A 7 2.30 22.60 -8.27
N LYS A 8 2.43 22.86 -6.97
CA LYS A 8 2.77 21.84 -5.97
C LYS A 8 1.81 20.65 -6.19
N PRO A 9 2.30 19.44 -6.48
CA PRO A 9 1.41 18.31 -6.71
C PRO A 9 0.55 18.15 -5.48
N ALA A 10 -0.77 18.25 -5.67
CA ALA A 10 -1.75 18.09 -4.62
C ALA A 10 -1.54 16.72 -3.96
N ASN A 11 -1.09 16.70 -2.71
CA ASN A 11 -1.04 15.54 -1.81
C ASN A 11 -0.85 14.16 -2.49
N LEU A 12 0.30 13.94 -3.13
CA LEU A 12 0.69 12.59 -3.58
C LEU A 12 1.34 11.74 -2.48
N SER A 13 1.39 12.21 -1.24
CA SER A 13 2.00 11.48 -0.12
C SER A 13 1.01 10.56 0.61
N ILE A 14 0.16 9.80 -0.10
CA ILE A 14 -0.33 8.56 0.51
C ILE A 14 0.86 7.61 0.43
N SER A 15 1.61 7.55 1.52
CA SER A 15 2.75 6.66 1.66
C SER A 15 2.33 5.21 1.35
N ASN A 16 3.27 4.36 0.93
CA ASN A 16 2.97 2.94 0.67
C ASN A 16 2.25 2.26 1.85
N VAL A 17 2.47 2.74 3.08
CA VAL A 17 1.85 2.24 4.31
C VAL A 17 0.35 2.58 4.38
N GLU A 18 -0.06 3.80 4.05
CA GLU A 18 -1.48 4.19 4.08
C GLU A 18 -2.27 3.46 2.99
N ARG A 19 -1.70 3.31 1.79
CA ARG A 19 -2.30 2.49 0.72
C ARG A 19 -2.47 1.03 1.14
N LEU A 20 -1.45 0.47 1.80
CA LEU A 20 -1.49 -0.89 2.32
C LEU A 20 -2.59 -1.05 3.39
N ALA A 21 -2.70 -0.10 4.31
CA ALA A 21 -3.71 -0.09 5.36
C ALA A 21 -5.14 -0.03 4.80
N ASP A 22 -5.37 0.84 3.82
CA ASP A 22 -6.67 0.95 3.15
C ASP A 22 -7.00 -0.30 2.34
N GLY A 23 -6.02 -0.86 1.62
CA GLY A 23 -6.17 -2.13 0.91
C GLY A 23 -6.56 -3.28 1.84
N LEU A 24 -5.86 -3.41 2.99
CA LEU A 24 -6.17 -4.42 4.00
C LEU A 24 -7.62 -4.28 4.51
N ARG A 25 -8.04 -3.06 4.82
CA ARG A 25 -9.39 -2.76 5.31
C ARG A 25 -10.46 -3.04 4.25
N ALA A 26 -10.23 -2.65 3.00
CA ALA A 26 -11.15 -2.87 1.88
C ALA A 26 -11.35 -4.37 1.66
N THR A 27 -10.26 -5.12 1.51
CA THR A 27 -10.27 -6.58 1.31
C THR A 27 -11.03 -7.30 2.44
N ARG A 28 -10.80 -6.92 3.70
CA ARG A 28 -11.54 -7.51 4.83
C ARG A 28 -13.05 -7.25 4.71
N ARG A 29 -13.45 -6.02 4.35
CA ARG A 29 -14.85 -5.63 4.22
C ARG A 29 -15.55 -6.33 3.06
N GLU A 30 -14.87 -6.48 1.92
CA GLU A 30 -15.36 -7.25 0.77
C GLU A 30 -15.67 -8.71 1.15
N ARG A 31 -14.84 -9.28 2.03
CA ARG A 31 -15.04 -10.61 2.61
C ARG A 31 -16.05 -10.67 3.76
N LYS A 32 -16.68 -9.54 4.10
CA LYS A 32 -17.66 -9.40 5.19
C LYS A 32 -17.14 -9.86 6.56
N LEU A 33 -15.84 -9.79 6.78
CA LEU A 33 -15.23 -10.16 8.06
C LEU A 33 -15.22 -8.96 9.01
N THR A 34 -15.51 -9.19 10.29
CA THR A 34 -15.20 -8.20 11.34
C THR A 34 -13.70 -8.18 11.60
N GLN A 35 -13.19 -7.12 12.24
CA GLN A 35 -11.78 -7.10 12.67
C GLN A 35 -11.45 -8.24 13.64
N GLN A 36 -12.41 -8.63 14.49
CA GLN A 36 -12.24 -9.75 15.42
C GLN A 36 -12.12 -11.09 14.66
N ALA A 37 -13.00 -11.33 13.67
CA ALA A 37 -12.95 -12.55 12.88
C ALA A 37 -11.64 -12.68 12.08
N LEU A 38 -11.15 -11.58 11.49
CA LEU A 38 -9.84 -11.59 10.82
C LEU A 38 -8.71 -11.87 11.82
N ALA A 39 -8.75 -11.28 13.02
CA ALA A 39 -7.74 -11.49 14.05
C ALA A 39 -7.65 -12.97 14.46
N GLU A 40 -8.81 -13.61 14.66
CA GLU A 40 -8.92 -15.03 14.97
C GLU A 40 -8.37 -15.89 13.84
N GLN A 41 -8.78 -15.62 12.60
CA GLN A 41 -8.31 -16.36 11.43
C GLN A 41 -6.78 -16.23 11.22
N ALA A 42 -6.22 -15.05 11.49
CA ALA A 42 -4.80 -14.77 11.35
C ALA A 42 -3.97 -15.18 12.58
N GLY A 43 -4.59 -15.58 13.68
CA GLY A 43 -3.90 -15.90 14.93
C GLY A 43 -3.14 -14.70 15.52
N VAL A 44 -3.75 -13.52 15.53
CA VAL A 44 -3.20 -12.28 16.10
C VAL A 44 -4.21 -11.58 17.02
N ALA A 45 -3.74 -10.62 17.81
CA ALA A 45 -4.64 -9.79 18.61
C ALA A 45 -5.48 -8.85 17.73
N ARG A 46 -6.74 -8.60 18.09
CA ARG A 46 -7.62 -7.64 17.37
C ARG A 46 -6.99 -6.25 17.22
N ARG A 47 -6.28 -5.77 18.25
CA ARG A 47 -5.57 -4.48 18.20
C ARG A 47 -4.56 -4.43 17.05
N THR A 48 -3.93 -5.55 16.72
CA THR A 48 -2.99 -5.65 15.58
C THR A 48 -3.70 -5.40 14.27
N VAL A 49 -4.91 -5.94 14.08
CA VAL A 49 -5.76 -5.63 12.91
C VAL A 49 -6.11 -4.15 12.89
N THR A 50 -6.56 -3.59 14.02
CA THR A 50 -6.89 -2.16 14.10
C THR A 50 -5.70 -1.29 13.75
N ASN A 51 -4.50 -1.57 14.28
CA ASN A 51 -3.28 -0.83 13.96
C ASN A 51 -2.94 -0.96 12.46
N ALA A 52 -2.96 -2.16 11.91
CA ALA A 52 -2.65 -2.41 10.50
C ALA A 52 -3.57 -1.62 9.57
N GLU A 53 -4.87 -1.59 9.86
CA GLU A 53 -5.87 -0.86 9.05
C GLU A 53 -5.80 0.66 9.20
N HIS A 54 -5.06 1.19 10.17
CA HIS A 54 -4.90 2.64 10.38
C HIS A 54 -3.44 3.10 10.17
N ALA A 55 -2.66 2.35 9.38
CA ALA A 55 -1.25 2.66 9.09
C ALA A 55 -0.37 2.79 10.35
N GLY A 56 -0.76 2.12 11.44
CA GLY A 56 0.01 2.05 12.68
C GLY A 56 1.13 1.02 12.61
N ASN A 57 1.99 1.04 13.62
CA ASN A 57 3.09 0.07 13.73
C ASN A 57 2.55 -1.35 13.93
N VAL A 58 2.97 -2.25 13.04
CA VAL A 58 2.70 -3.69 13.06
C VAL A 58 3.96 -4.43 12.64
N GLY A 59 4.29 -5.51 13.33
CA GLY A 59 5.44 -6.33 12.95
C GLY A 59 5.20 -7.02 11.60
N VAL A 60 6.29 -7.24 10.85
CA VAL A 60 6.21 -7.86 9.51
C VAL A 60 5.58 -9.26 9.58
N ARG A 61 5.84 -10.02 10.65
CA ARG A 61 5.24 -11.35 10.87
C ARG A 61 3.72 -11.27 10.98
N GLU A 62 3.22 -10.33 11.76
CA GLU A 62 1.79 -10.10 11.95
C GLU A 62 1.15 -9.61 10.64
N LEU A 63 1.81 -8.70 9.92
CA LEU A 63 1.34 -8.24 8.61
C LEU A 63 1.20 -9.41 7.64
N CYS A 64 2.21 -10.26 7.52
CA CYS A 64 2.13 -11.44 6.66
C CYS A 64 0.98 -12.37 7.07
N ARG A 65 0.77 -12.61 8.38
CA ARG A 65 -0.36 -13.43 8.84
C ARG A 65 -1.71 -12.84 8.45
N LEU A 66 -1.89 -11.53 8.60
CA LEU A 66 -3.13 -10.84 8.24
C LEU A 66 -3.41 -10.93 6.74
N VAL A 67 -2.39 -10.65 5.92
CA VAL A 67 -2.48 -10.68 4.45
C VAL A 67 -2.76 -12.12 3.97
N ASN A 68 -2.08 -13.12 4.56
CA ASN A 68 -2.30 -14.55 4.26
C ASN A 68 -3.70 -15.03 4.67
N ALA A 69 -4.23 -14.58 5.82
CA ALA A 69 -5.60 -14.91 6.22
C ALA A 69 -6.64 -14.32 5.25
N LEU A 70 -6.31 -13.19 4.62
CA LEU A 70 -7.09 -12.63 3.52
C LEU A 70 -6.76 -13.26 2.16
N GLY A 71 -5.98 -14.34 2.09
CA GLY A 71 -5.66 -15.04 0.84
C GLY A 71 -4.77 -14.25 -0.11
N TYR A 72 -3.97 -13.31 0.40
CA TYR A 72 -2.93 -12.60 -0.34
C TYR A 72 -1.56 -13.01 0.20
N GLU A 73 -0.49 -12.62 -0.50
CA GLU A 73 0.88 -12.77 -0.02
C GLU A 73 1.59 -11.41 0.02
N VAL A 74 2.59 -11.28 0.89
CA VAL A 74 3.48 -10.13 0.93
C VAL A 74 4.76 -10.50 0.17
N VAL A 75 5.00 -9.82 -0.95
CA VAL A 75 6.18 -10.03 -1.79
C VAL A 75 6.94 -8.72 -2.00
N LEU A 76 8.26 -8.82 -2.13
CA LEU A 76 9.07 -7.74 -2.65
C LEU A 76 9.06 -7.81 -4.17
N ARG A 77 8.79 -6.68 -4.82
CA ARG A 77 8.93 -6.50 -6.26
C ARG A 77 9.85 -5.32 -6.54
N PRO A 78 10.56 -5.29 -7.68
CA PRO A 78 11.21 -4.07 -8.15
C PRO A 78 10.21 -2.91 -8.15
N MET A 79 10.67 -1.73 -7.75
CA MET A 79 9.88 -0.51 -7.88
C MET A 79 9.98 -0.10 -9.36
N ASP A 80 8.86 -0.07 -10.07
CA ASP A 80 8.77 0.48 -11.43
C ASP A 80 8.88 2.01 -11.34
N THR A 81 10.04 2.49 -10.89
CA THR A 81 10.35 3.91 -10.95
C THR A 81 10.77 4.18 -12.38
N VAL A 82 9.99 4.99 -13.10
CA VAL A 82 10.55 5.68 -14.26
C VAL A 82 11.58 6.64 -13.69
N VAL A 83 12.85 6.27 -13.77
CA VAL A 83 13.93 7.19 -13.46
C VAL A 83 13.82 8.31 -14.50
N LEU A 84 13.83 9.57 -14.09
CA LEU A 84 13.66 10.69 -15.03
C LEU A 84 14.73 10.64 -16.16
N GLU A 85 15.86 10.01 -15.87
CA GLU A 85 16.97 9.77 -16.79
C GLU A 85 16.64 8.75 -17.90
N ASP A 86 15.74 7.79 -17.63
CA ASP A 86 15.31 6.77 -18.60
C ASP A 86 14.14 7.23 -19.49
N LEU A 87 13.51 8.38 -19.19
CA LEU A 87 12.45 8.94 -20.03
C LEU A 87 12.92 9.26 -21.46
N ASN A 88 14.20 9.61 -21.62
CA ASN A 88 14.79 9.89 -22.93
C ASN A 88 14.88 8.66 -23.83
N ASP A 89 14.82 7.45 -23.27
CA ASP A 89 14.86 6.20 -24.05
C ASP A 89 13.46 5.61 -24.29
N ILE A 90 12.46 5.97 -23.47
CA ILE A 90 11.08 5.48 -23.61
C ILE A 90 10.27 6.28 -24.65
N PHE A 91 10.60 7.56 -24.87
CA PHE A 91 9.96 8.43 -25.86
C PHE A 91 10.93 8.89 -26.95
N ARG A 92 11.90 8.06 -27.34
CA ARG A 92 12.54 8.30 -28.63
C ARG A 92 11.46 8.12 -29.69
N ASP A 93 10.90 9.24 -30.12
CA ASP A 93 10.17 9.29 -31.39
C ASP A 93 11.16 8.76 -32.44
N ASP A 94 10.83 7.63 -33.06
CA ASP A 94 11.50 7.17 -34.26
C ASP A 94 11.26 8.26 -35.33
N GLU A 95 12.24 9.15 -35.46
CA GLU A 95 12.51 10.16 -36.52
C GLU A 95 11.32 10.82 -37.25
#